data_AF-A0A0C9W8W5-F1
#
_entry.id   AF-A0A0C9W8W5-F1
#
_cell.length_a   1.000
_cell.length_b   1.000
_cell.length_c   1.000
_cell.angle_alpha   90.00
_cell.angle_beta   90.00
_cell.angle_gamma   90.00
#
_symmetry.space_group_name_H-M   'P 1'
#
loop_
_entity.id
_entity.type
_entity.pdbx_description
1 polymer ?
#
loop_
_entity_poly.entity_id
_entity_poly.type
_entity_poly.pdbx_seq_one_letter_code
_entity_poly.pdbx_strand_id
1 'polypeptide(L)'
;ELADMLGVHRNTLRLCMKRHSIERKYAQISNADLDDLIAQFKSRRPDSGIRYIVGFLRRRGLRVQHRRVTQALHRVDRLGQVLRDRQVKRRRKYRVRRPNALWHLDGHHKLIRWGIVIHGVIDGY
;
A
#
# COMPACT_ATOMS: atom_id res chain seq x y z
N GLU A 1 0.83 -19.02 0.44
CA GLU A 1 -0.45 -19.76 0.56
C GLU A 1 -0.59 -20.83 -0.51
N LEU A 2 -1.11 -20.56 -1.72
CA LEU A 2 -1.32 -21.62 -2.73
C LEU A 2 -0.03 -22.35 -3.17
N ALA A 3 1.09 -21.63 -3.29
CA ALA A 3 2.38 -22.22 -3.63
C ALA A 3 2.92 -23.11 -2.50
N ASP A 4 2.77 -22.64 -1.25
CA ASP A 4 3.21 -23.37 -0.06
C ASP A 4 2.35 -24.61 0.18
N MET A 5 1.03 -24.54 -0.03
CA MET A 5 0.11 -25.68 0.01
C MET A 5 0.45 -26.76 -1.01
N LEU A 6 0.93 -26.35 -2.19
CA LEU A 6 1.36 -27.25 -3.26
C LEU A 6 2.82 -27.71 -3.11
N GLY A 7 3.53 -27.25 -2.07
CA GLY A 7 4.95 -27.59 -1.85
C GLY A 7 5.89 -27.06 -2.94
N VAL A 8 5.48 -26.06 -3.73
CA VAL A 8 6.26 -25.53 -4.86
C VAL A 8 6.67 -24.09 -4.61
N HIS A 9 7.82 -23.70 -5.18
CA HIS A 9 8.21 -22.30 -5.15
C HIS A 9 7.21 -21.42 -5.91
N ARG A 10 6.93 -20.21 -5.40
CA ARG A 10 5.95 -19.27 -5.98
C ARG A 10 6.18 -18.97 -7.46
N ASN A 11 7.44 -18.99 -7.92
CA ASN A 11 7.77 -18.74 -9.32
C ASN A 11 7.37 -19.94 -10.18
N THR A 12 7.54 -21.16 -9.66
CA THR A 12 7.09 -22.40 -10.30
C THR A 12 5.58 -22.38 -10.47
N LEU A 13 4.82 -22.04 -9.41
CA LEU A 13 3.37 -21.88 -9.51
C LEU A 13 2.98 -20.84 -10.57
N ARG A 14 3.65 -19.68 -10.57
CA ARG A 14 3.36 -18.60 -11.54
C ARG A 14 3.64 -19.03 -12.98
N LEU A 15 4.72 -19.78 -13.21
CA LEU A 15 5.10 -20.29 -14.52
C LEU A 15 4.12 -21.37 -15.00
N CYS A 16 3.73 -22.28 -14.10
CA CYS A 16 2.70 -23.29 -14.35
C CYS A 16 1.35 -22.65 -14.72
N MET A 17 0.88 -21.67 -13.93
CA MET A 17 -0.34 -20.93 -14.25
C MET A 17 -0.27 -20.29 -15.65
N LYS A 18 0.87 -19.73 -16.03
CA LYS A 18 1.07 -19.15 -17.38
C LYS A 18 1.02 -20.23 -18.46
N ARG A 19 1.65 -21.39 -18.25
CA ARG A 19 1.68 -22.51 -19.21
C ARG A 19 0.28 -23.07 -19.47
N HIS A 20 -0.57 -23.09 -18.45
CA HIS A 20 -1.95 -23.56 -18.54
C HIS A 20 -2.97 -22.44 -18.80
N SER A 21 -2.52 -21.24 -19.22
CA SER A 21 -3.39 -20.08 -19.50
C SER A 21 -4.34 -19.71 -18.34
N ILE A 22 -3.93 -20.01 -17.10
CA ILE A 22 -4.68 -19.66 -15.90
C ILE A 22 -4.40 -18.20 -15.58
N GLU A 23 -5.26 -17.34 -16.11
CA GLU A 23 -5.18 -15.91 -15.87
C GLU A 23 -5.97 -15.50 -14.64
N ARG A 24 -5.36 -14.65 -13.83
CA ARG A 24 -6.12 -13.93 -12.81
C ARG A 24 -6.97 -12.88 -13.52
N LYS A 25 -8.28 -13.03 -13.48
CA LYS A 25 -9.23 -12.06 -14.03
C LYS A 25 -9.46 -10.90 -13.05
N TYR A 26 -9.95 -9.78 -13.58
CA TYR A 26 -10.48 -8.70 -12.74
C TYR A 26 -11.97 -8.94 -12.50
N ALA A 27 -12.47 -8.52 -11.35
CA ALA A 27 -13.88 -8.58 -11.01
C ALA A 27 -14.67 -7.63 -11.91
N GLN A 28 -15.80 -8.11 -12.45
CA GLN A 28 -16.78 -7.31 -13.17
C GLN A 28 -17.71 -6.63 -12.18
N ILE A 29 -17.17 -5.67 -11.44
CA ILE A 29 -17.93 -4.81 -10.52
C ILE A 29 -18.27 -3.50 -11.21
N SER A 30 -19.47 -2.95 -10.98
CA SER A 30 -19.84 -1.63 -11.49
C SER A 30 -19.05 -0.52 -10.78
N ASN A 31 -19.09 0.71 -11.30
CA ASN A 31 -18.48 1.84 -10.58
C ASN A 31 -19.29 2.23 -9.35
N ALA A 32 -20.62 2.11 -9.38
CA ALA A 32 -21.49 2.44 -8.26
C ALA A 32 -21.23 1.51 -7.06
N ASP A 33 -21.24 0.19 -7.29
CA ASP A 33 -20.97 -0.79 -6.22
C ASP A 33 -19.55 -0.63 -5.64
N LEU A 34 -18.59 -0.28 -6.50
CA LEU A 34 -17.22 -0.03 -6.06
C LEU A 34 -17.14 1.22 -5.18
N ASP A 35 -17.84 2.29 -5.56
CA ASP A 35 -17.88 3.54 -4.81
C ASP A 35 -18.56 3.31 -3.45
N ASP A 36 -19.67 2.57 -3.40
CA ASP A 36 -20.38 2.21 -2.16
C ASP A 36 -19.50 1.39 -1.21
N LEU A 37 -18.81 0.38 -1.72
CA LEU A 37 -17.87 -0.42 -0.91
C LEU A 37 -16.73 0.43 -0.34
N ILE A 38 -16.21 1.37 -1.14
CA ILE A 38 -15.14 2.26 -0.70
C ILE A 38 -15.67 3.28 0.31
N ALA A 39 -16.86 3.83 0.12
CA ALA A 39 -17.52 4.73 1.06
C ALA A 39 -17.77 4.05 2.41
N GLN A 40 -18.30 2.82 2.39
CA GLN A 40 -18.47 2.01 3.60
C GLN A 40 -17.14 1.76 4.31
N PHE A 41 -16.07 1.42 3.57
CA PHE A 41 -14.75 1.24 4.17
C PHE A 41 -14.21 2.54 4.79
N LYS A 42 -14.36 3.66 4.09
CA LYS A 42 -13.92 4.98 4.54
C LYS A 42 -14.67 5.48 5.77
N SER A 43 -15.97 5.22 5.87
CA SER A 43 -16.75 5.57 7.07
C SER A 43 -16.18 4.96 8.35
N ARG A 44 -15.63 3.73 8.26
CA ARG A 44 -15.01 3.03 9.40
C ARG A 44 -13.54 3.37 9.57
N ARG A 45 -12.85 3.73 8.49
CA ARG A 45 -11.39 3.98 8.47
C ARG A 45 -11.05 5.17 7.54
N PRO A 46 -11.34 6.42 7.96
CA PRO A 46 -11.20 7.59 7.10
C PRO A 46 -9.76 7.82 6.60
N ASP A 47 -8.78 7.60 7.48
CA ASP A 47 -7.36 7.85 7.20
C ASP A 47 -6.66 6.74 6.40
N SER A 48 -7.35 5.63 6.13
CA SER A 48 -6.75 4.52 5.40
C SER A 48 -6.38 4.91 3.97
N GLY A 49 -5.14 4.60 3.59
CA GLY A 49 -4.63 4.79 2.24
C GLY A 49 -5.08 3.69 1.26
N ILE A 50 -4.78 3.90 -0.03
CA ILE A 50 -5.22 3.02 -1.12
C ILE A 50 -4.80 1.54 -0.95
N ARG A 51 -3.65 1.28 -0.32
CA ARG A 51 -3.19 -0.10 -0.04
C ARG A 51 -4.16 -0.88 0.85
N TYR A 52 -4.73 -0.22 1.86
CA TYR A 52 -5.70 -0.84 2.75
C TYR A 52 -7.03 -1.11 2.03
N ILE A 53 -7.45 -0.19 1.15
CA ILE A 53 -8.65 -0.35 0.30
C ILE A 53 -8.48 -1.55 -0.63
N VAL A 54 -7.33 -1.65 -1.32
CA VAL A 54 -7.04 -2.81 -2.19
C VAL A 54 -7.02 -4.11 -1.39
N GLY A 55 -6.47 -4.11 -0.18
CA GLY A 55 -6.51 -5.27 0.72
C GLY A 55 -7.93 -5.65 1.11
N PHE A 56 -8.77 -4.66 1.47
CA PHE A 56 -10.18 -4.85 1.80
C PHE A 56 -10.99 -5.45 0.65
N LEU A 57 -10.78 -4.98 -0.58
CA LEU A 57 -11.41 -5.54 -1.77
C LEU A 57 -10.93 -6.97 -2.03
N ARG A 58 -9.62 -7.23 -1.93
CA ARG A 58 -9.05 -8.58 -2.11
C ARG A 58 -9.58 -9.59 -1.09
N ARG A 59 -9.77 -9.19 0.17
CA ARG A 59 -10.37 -10.06 1.21
C ARG A 59 -11.79 -10.49 0.87
N ARG A 60 -12.51 -9.71 0.04
CA ARG A 60 -13.84 -10.05 -0.50
C ARG A 60 -13.79 -10.79 -1.85
N GLY A 61 -12.60 -11.23 -2.29
CA GLY A 61 -12.43 -11.85 -3.60
C GLY A 61 -12.48 -10.85 -4.78
N LEU A 62 -12.59 -9.55 -4.52
CA LEU A 62 -12.69 -8.52 -5.56
C LEU A 62 -11.30 -8.07 -5.97
N ARG A 63 -10.84 -8.58 -7.12
CA ARG A 63 -9.63 -8.08 -7.77
C ARG A 63 -10.00 -6.97 -8.75
N VAL A 64 -9.79 -5.72 -8.34
CA VAL A 64 -10.10 -4.52 -9.14
C VAL A 64 -8.82 -3.88 -9.67
N GLN A 65 -8.87 -3.28 -10.85
CA GLN A 65 -7.74 -2.53 -11.42
C GLN A 65 -7.40 -1.33 -10.54
N HIS A 66 -6.09 -1.08 -10.32
CA HIS A 66 -5.63 0.03 -9.49
C HIS A 66 -6.22 1.39 -9.93
N ARG A 67 -6.25 1.65 -11.24
CA ARG A 67 -6.85 2.87 -11.82
C ARG A 67 -8.30 3.09 -11.40
N ARG A 68 -9.11 2.03 -11.33
CA ARG A 68 -10.53 2.12 -10.96
C ARG A 68 -10.69 2.41 -9.48
N VAL A 69 -9.86 1.80 -8.63
CA VAL A 69 -9.83 2.08 -7.19
C VAL A 69 -9.43 3.54 -6.93
N THR A 70 -8.42 4.06 -7.63
CA THR A 70 -8.02 5.47 -7.53
C THR A 70 -9.15 6.40 -7.95
N GLN A 71 -9.80 6.13 -9.10
CA GLN A 71 -10.92 6.95 -9.58
C GLN A 71 -12.12 6.92 -8.63
N ALA A 72 -12.47 5.74 -8.10
CA ALA A 72 -13.52 5.59 -7.10
C ALA A 72 -13.21 6.39 -5.83
N LEU A 73 -11.97 6.32 -5.36
CA LEU A 73 -11.52 7.11 -4.22
C LEU A 73 -11.63 8.62 -4.48
N HIS A 74 -11.33 9.10 -5.70
CA HIS A 74 -11.55 10.50 -6.08
C HIS A 74 -13.02 10.90 -6.21
N ARG A 75 -13.95 9.96 -6.42
CA ARG A 75 -15.39 10.25 -6.42
C ARG A 75 -15.94 10.31 -4.99
N VAL A 76 -15.52 9.36 -4.15
CA VAL A 76 -16.00 9.19 -2.77
C VAL A 76 -15.36 10.17 -1.78
N ASP A 77 -14.05 10.47 -1.93
CA ASP A 77 -13.24 11.13 -0.89
C ASP A 77 -12.47 12.35 -1.42
N ARG A 78 -13.14 13.26 -2.16
CA ARG A 78 -12.52 14.53 -2.59
C ARG A 78 -12.08 15.38 -1.40
N LEU A 79 -12.94 15.48 -0.39
CA LEU A 79 -12.68 16.32 0.79
C LEU A 79 -11.58 15.74 1.68
N GLY A 80 -11.53 14.42 1.91
CA GLY A 80 -10.49 13.81 2.74
C GLY A 80 -9.12 13.73 2.04
N GLN A 81 -9.04 13.86 0.71
CA GLN A 81 -7.77 14.16 0.02
C GLN A 81 -7.29 15.57 0.32
N VAL A 82 -8.16 16.58 0.18
CA VAL A 82 -7.81 18.00 0.42
C VAL A 82 -7.44 18.24 1.89
N LEU A 83 -8.15 17.64 2.83
CA LEU A 83 -7.84 17.74 4.26
C LEU A 83 -6.49 17.08 4.59
N ARG A 84 -6.14 15.97 3.92
CA ARG A 84 -4.83 15.34 4.07
C ARG A 84 -3.70 16.17 3.47
N ASP A 85 -3.92 16.78 2.31
CA ASP A 85 -2.95 17.70 1.72
C ASP A 85 -2.70 18.92 2.63
N ARG A 86 -3.73 19.40 3.33
CA ARG A 86 -3.57 20.45 4.36
C ARG A 86 -2.81 19.99 5.60
N GLN A 87 -2.87 18.71 5.94
CA GLN A 87 -2.13 18.11 7.07
C GLN A 87 -0.73 17.61 6.70
N VAL A 88 -0.30 17.71 5.44
CA VAL A 88 1.07 17.37 5.05
C VAL A 88 2.02 18.20 5.90
N LYS A 89 2.78 17.52 6.76
CA LYS A 89 3.77 18.16 7.62
C LYS A 89 4.75 18.88 6.71
N ARG A 90 4.65 20.22 6.67
CA ARG A 90 5.62 21.05 5.96
C ARG A 90 7.01 20.68 6.47
N ARG A 91 7.91 20.34 5.54
CA ARG A 91 9.31 20.06 5.86
C ARG A 91 9.88 21.28 6.58
N ARG A 92 10.17 21.13 7.88
CA ARG A 92 10.75 22.19 8.69
C ARG A 92 12.26 22.24 8.40
N LYS A 93 12.80 23.44 8.17
CA LYS A 93 14.24 23.66 8.25
C LYS A 93 14.59 23.74 9.73
N TYR A 94 15.39 22.80 10.22
CA TYR A 94 16.00 22.87 11.55
C TYR A 94 17.48 23.19 11.41
N ARG A 95 18.06 23.80 12.45
CA ARG A 95 19.49 24.04 12.58
C ARG A 95 19.94 23.36 13.86
N VAL A 96 21.04 22.63 13.80
CA VAL A 96 21.66 22.00 14.95
C VAL A 96 22.85 22.87 15.36
N ARG A 97 23.01 23.12 16.66
CA ARG A 97 23.95 24.15 17.17
C ARG A 97 25.43 23.74 17.04
N ARG A 98 25.73 22.44 17.01
CA ARG A 98 27.09 21.88 16.94
C ARG A 98 27.02 20.41 16.50
N PRO A 99 28.12 19.84 15.95
CA PRO A 99 28.24 18.40 15.72
C PRO A 99 27.90 17.60 16.97
N ASN A 100 27.36 16.39 16.81
CA ASN A 100 26.95 15.47 17.87
C ASN A 100 25.81 15.95 18.78
N ALA A 101 25.12 17.05 18.45
CA ALA A 101 23.97 17.51 19.26
C ALA A 101 22.63 16.85 18.86
N LEU A 102 22.55 16.24 17.67
CA LEU A 102 21.37 15.50 17.19
C LEU A 102 21.82 14.41 16.23
N TRP A 103 21.31 13.19 16.39
CA TRP A 103 21.57 12.08 15.48
C TRP A 103 20.27 11.58 14.86
N HIS A 104 20.29 11.32 13.55
CA HIS A 104 19.19 10.70 12.84
C HIS A 104 19.49 9.20 12.68
N LEU A 105 18.53 8.37 13.08
CA LEU A 105 18.58 6.92 12.95
C LEU A 105 17.41 6.49 12.06
N ASP A 106 17.69 5.78 10.98
CA ASP A 106 16.66 5.23 10.09
C ASP A 106 16.95 3.77 9.72
N GLY A 107 15.88 3.00 9.55
CA GLY A 107 15.91 1.57 9.26
C GLY A 107 15.55 1.27 7.81
N HIS A 108 16.45 0.59 7.11
CA HIS A 108 16.20 0.07 5.76
C HIS A 108 15.78 -1.40 5.76
N HIS A 109 14.47 -1.63 5.58
CA HIS A 109 13.86 -2.96 5.72
C HIS A 109 13.58 -3.66 4.37
N LYS A 110 14.06 -3.15 3.24
CA LYS A 110 13.77 -3.77 1.92
C LYS A 110 14.28 -5.22 1.82
N LEU A 111 15.34 -5.55 2.57
CA LEU A 111 15.97 -6.87 2.56
C LEU A 111 15.46 -7.81 3.68
N ILE A 112 14.41 -7.43 4.41
CA ILE A 112 13.94 -8.18 5.58
C ILE A 112 13.52 -9.63 5.27
N ARG A 113 13.14 -9.93 4.02
CA ARG A 113 12.81 -11.30 3.59
C ARG A 113 14.02 -12.23 3.53
N TRP A 114 15.23 -11.69 3.47
CA TRP A 114 16.49 -12.43 3.57
C TRP A 114 17.10 -12.35 4.97
N GLY A 115 16.35 -11.84 5.97
CA GLY A 115 16.83 -11.66 7.34
C GLY A 115 17.75 -10.45 7.53
N ILE A 116 17.89 -9.58 6.53
CA ILE A 116 18.81 -8.44 6.58
C ILE A 116 18.02 -7.15 6.82
N VAL A 117 18.45 -6.38 7.82
CA VAL A 117 17.97 -5.02 8.10
C VAL A 117 19.18 -4.12 8.30
N ILE A 118 19.23 -3.00 7.59
CA ILE A 118 20.35 -2.04 7.67
C ILE A 118 19.87 -0.83 8.45
N HIS A 119 20.61 -0.41 9.47
CA HIS A 119 20.35 0.83 10.19
C HIS A 119 21.41 1.87 9.81
N GLY A 120 20.96 3.02 9.33
CA GLY A 120 21.83 4.16 9.04
C GLY A 120 21.75 5.17 10.19
N VAL A 121 22.91 5.66 10.63
CA VAL A 121 23.00 6.68 11.68
C VAL A 121 23.86 7.83 11.15
N ILE A 122 23.32 9.05 11.17
CA ILE A 122 24.00 10.25 10.66
C ILE A 122 23.86 11.41 11.65
N ASP A 123 24.94 12.16 11.84
CA ASP A 123 24.92 13.41 12.61
C ASP A 123 24.05 14.45 11.89
N GLY A 124 23.24 15.18 12.67
CA GLY A 124 22.26 16.12 12.15
C GLY A 124 22.77 17.55 11.94
N TYR A 125 24.08 17.79 12.16
CA TYR A 125 24.73 19.09 11.99
C TYR A 125 25.02 19.44 10.53
#